data_AF-A0A3A0BAY2-F1
#
_entry.id   AF-A0A3A0BAY2-F1
#
_cell.length_a   1.000
_cell.length_b   1.000
_cell.length_c   1.000
_cell.angle_alpha   90.00
_cell.angle_beta   90.00
_cell.angle_gamma   90.00
#
_symmetry.space_group_name_H-M   'P 1'
#
loop_
_entity.id
_entity.type
_entity.pdbx_description
1 polymer ?
#
loop_
_entity_poly.entity_id
_entity_poly.type
_entity_poly.pdbx_seq_one_letter_code
_entity_poly.pdbx_strand_id
1 'polypeptide(L)'
;MIKLTYKGLQKFFIGSALGVLVFSGGYYFSEWRSGRSVAPNLVKRFVETPSNEAVDAADFGKFWEVWKRLEKSYVDPTKLDYAQMTWGAMEGLAQSLGDPYTQYLPPKENKAANEDLNGTFFGVGIELGYKEQTLAAIAPIANSPAERAGVKAGDLILHIKDEKKAVDLDTRGMSLPTAVSHIRGDKGTI
;
A
#
# COMPACT_ATOMS: atom_id res chain seq x y z
N MET A 1 24.27 -63.68 13.27
CA MET A 1 23.26 -64.12 12.27
C MET A 1 21.87 -63.71 12.77
N ILE A 2 21.27 -62.68 12.17
CA ILE A 2 19.90 -62.24 12.51
C ILE A 2 18.93 -63.13 11.73
N LYS A 3 18.16 -63.98 12.43
CA LYS A 3 17.12 -64.81 11.81
C LYS A 3 15.94 -63.92 11.41
N LEU A 4 15.84 -63.57 10.13
CA LEU A 4 14.67 -62.88 9.60
C LEU A 4 13.48 -63.85 9.57
N THR A 5 12.54 -63.66 10.49
CA THR A 5 11.29 -64.42 10.52
C THR A 5 10.35 -63.89 9.41
N TYR A 6 9.81 -64.77 8.57
CA TYR A 6 8.91 -64.43 7.44
C TYR A 6 7.77 -63.48 7.82
N LYS A 7 7.19 -63.62 9.03
CA LYS A 7 6.15 -62.72 9.56
C LYS A 7 6.63 -61.29 9.80
N GLY A 8 7.91 -61.07 10.10
CA GLY A 8 8.50 -59.74 10.27
C GLY A 8 8.69 -59.04 8.93
N LEU A 9 9.13 -59.78 7.92
CA LEU A 9 9.28 -59.28 6.55
C LEU A 9 7.92 -58.91 5.93
N GLN A 10 6.89 -59.74 6.14
CA GLN A 10 5.52 -59.46 5.69
C GLN A 10 4.94 -58.18 6.33
N LYS A 11 5.17 -57.96 7.64
CA LYS A 11 4.73 -56.73 8.32
C LYS A 11 5.46 -55.48 7.81
N PHE A 12 6.73 -55.60 7.43
CA PHE A 12 7.49 -54.50 6.85
C PHE A 12 6.95 -54.10 5.48
N PHE A 13 6.68 -55.08 4.60
CA PHE A 13 6.08 -54.81 3.29
C PHE A 13 4.67 -54.21 3.40
N ILE A 14 3.82 -54.73 4.28
CA ILE A 14 2.47 -54.17 4.52
C ILE A 14 2.56 -52.73 5.05
N GLY A 15 3.49 -52.46 5.98
CA GLY A 15 3.71 -51.11 6.51
C GLY A 15 4.19 -50.13 5.43
N SER A 16 5.13 -50.55 4.57
CA SER A 16 5.62 -49.73 3.47
C SER A 16 4.52 -49.42 2.43
N ALA A 17 3.67 -50.40 2.12
CA ALA A 17 2.56 -50.22 1.17
C ALA A 17 1.51 -49.23 1.71
N LEU A 18 1.20 -49.29 3.01
CA LEU A 18 0.33 -48.31 3.68
C LEU A 18 0.94 -46.91 3.67
N GLY A 19 2.26 -46.79 3.91
CA GLY A 19 2.96 -45.51 3.86
C GLY A 19 2.90 -44.86 2.47
N VAL A 20 3.11 -45.64 1.41
CA VAL A 20 3.04 -45.16 0.01
C VAL A 20 1.61 -44.73 -0.35
N LEU A 21 0.58 -45.46 0.11
CA LEU A 21 -0.81 -45.09 -0.12
C LEU A 21 -1.19 -43.77 0.56
N VAL A 22 -0.77 -43.57 1.81
CA VAL A 22 -1.03 -42.32 2.55
C VAL A 22 -0.27 -41.16 1.93
N PHE A 23 0.99 -41.36 1.54
CA PHE A 23 1.80 -40.33 0.90
C PHE A 23 1.27 -39.93 -0.48
N SER A 24 0.91 -40.92 -1.31
CA SER A 24 0.31 -40.68 -2.63
C SER A 24 -1.07 -40.03 -2.51
N GLY A 25 -1.90 -40.50 -1.57
CA GLY A 25 -3.18 -39.88 -1.25
C GLY A 25 -3.03 -38.44 -0.79
N GLY A 26 -2.05 -38.15 0.07
CA GLY A 26 -1.72 -36.79 0.50
C GLY A 26 -1.20 -35.90 -0.63
N TYR A 27 -0.38 -36.44 -1.53
CA TYR A 27 0.13 -35.72 -2.70
C TYR A 27 -0.99 -35.35 -3.68
N TYR A 28 -1.84 -36.32 -4.06
CA TYR A 28 -3.00 -36.07 -4.92
C TYR A 28 -4.06 -35.19 -4.25
N PHE A 29 -4.24 -35.30 -2.93
CA PHE A 29 -5.14 -34.43 -2.17
C PHE A 29 -4.60 -32.99 -2.03
N SER A 30 -3.28 -32.84 -1.92
CA SER A 30 -2.59 -31.55 -1.96
C SER A 30 -2.81 -30.87 -3.31
N GLU A 31 -2.64 -31.61 -4.41
CA GLU A 31 -2.88 -31.12 -5.77
C GLU A 31 -4.35 -30.76 -6.02
N TRP A 32 -5.30 -31.54 -5.48
CA TRP A 32 -6.73 -31.25 -5.54
C TRP A 32 -7.14 -29.98 -4.75
N ARG A 33 -6.45 -29.70 -3.64
CA ARG A 33 -6.72 -28.51 -2.80
C ARG A 33 -5.96 -27.28 -3.29
N SER A 34 -4.75 -27.42 -3.83
CA SER A 34 -3.96 -26.34 -4.41
C SER A 34 -4.50 -25.85 -5.76
N GLY A 35 -5.29 -26.68 -6.46
CA GLY A 35 -6.08 -26.27 -7.63
C GLY A 35 -7.27 -25.35 -7.31
N ARG A 36 -7.70 -25.27 -6.04
CA ARG A 36 -8.58 -24.19 -5.58
C ARG A 36 -7.74 -22.95 -5.29
N SER A 37 -7.33 -22.30 -6.37
CA SER A 37 -7.20 -20.84 -6.35
C SER A 37 -8.41 -20.31 -5.59
N VAL A 38 -8.20 -19.52 -4.52
CA VAL A 38 -9.29 -18.79 -3.86
C VAL A 38 -10.15 -18.22 -4.99
N ALA A 39 -11.38 -18.72 -5.10
CA ALA A 39 -12.18 -18.47 -6.29
C ALA A 39 -12.15 -16.96 -6.56
N PRO A 40 -11.76 -16.49 -7.76
CA PRO A 40 -11.72 -15.06 -8.08
C PRO A 40 -13.09 -14.38 -7.84
N ASN A 41 -14.14 -15.18 -7.74
CA ASN A 41 -15.52 -14.78 -7.46
C ASN A 41 -15.83 -14.48 -5.98
N LEU A 42 -14.94 -14.81 -5.01
CA LEU A 42 -15.15 -14.41 -3.61
C LEU A 42 -14.86 -12.91 -3.38
N VAL A 43 -13.90 -12.34 -4.12
CA VAL A 43 -13.60 -10.90 -4.07
C VAL A 43 -14.66 -10.10 -4.86
N LYS A 44 -15.13 -10.63 -6.00
CA LYS A 44 -16.18 -10.00 -6.82
C LYS A 44 -17.53 -9.83 -6.12
N ARG A 45 -17.78 -10.53 -5.01
CA ARG A 45 -19.07 -10.43 -4.28
C ARG A 45 -19.12 -9.25 -3.29
N PHE A 46 -17.98 -8.65 -2.98
CA PHE A 46 -17.86 -7.55 -2.02
C PHE A 46 -17.29 -6.26 -2.62
N VAL A 47 -16.78 -6.32 -3.85
CA VAL A 47 -16.35 -5.17 -4.63
C VAL A 47 -17.27 -5.08 -5.84
N GLU A 48 -18.17 -4.10 -5.88
CA GLU A 48 -18.85 -3.73 -7.11
C GLU A 48 -17.79 -3.26 -8.10
N THR A 49 -17.37 -4.14 -9.02
CA THR A 49 -16.53 -3.72 -10.14
C THR A 49 -17.36 -2.76 -11.00
N PRO A 50 -16.79 -1.67 -11.54
CA PRO A 50 -17.52 -0.75 -12.41
C PRO A 50 -18.17 -1.53 -13.55
N SER A 51 -19.27 -1.00 -14.11
CA SER A 51 -19.95 -1.63 -15.25
C SER A 51 -18.92 -1.99 -16.33
N ASN A 52 -19.12 -3.16 -16.97
CA ASN A 52 -18.16 -3.68 -17.96
C ASN A 52 -17.83 -2.63 -19.03
N GLU A 53 -18.77 -1.78 -19.44
CA GLU A 53 -18.53 -0.72 -20.44
C GLU A 53 -17.43 0.30 -20.05
N ALA A 54 -17.37 0.73 -18.77
CA ALA A 54 -16.37 1.69 -18.32
C ALA A 54 -14.99 1.06 -18.15
N VAL A 55 -14.95 -0.21 -17.73
CA VAL A 55 -13.72 -1.00 -17.61
C VAL A 55 -13.19 -1.42 -18.98
N ASP A 56 -14.08 -1.77 -19.92
CA ASP A 56 -13.74 -2.17 -21.29
C ASP A 56 -13.25 -0.97 -22.12
N ALA A 57 -13.70 0.25 -21.79
CA ALA A 57 -13.15 1.47 -22.37
C ALA A 57 -11.69 1.76 -21.92
N ALA A 58 -11.28 1.25 -20.76
CA ALA A 58 -9.92 1.38 -20.25
C ALA A 58 -9.05 0.20 -20.71
N ASP A 59 -7.99 0.48 -21.48
CA ASP A 59 -7.01 -0.55 -21.89
C ASP A 59 -6.05 -0.91 -20.74
N PHE A 60 -6.51 -1.79 -19.85
CA PHE A 60 -5.68 -2.34 -18.78
C PHE A 60 -4.57 -3.28 -19.30
N GLY A 61 -4.58 -3.69 -20.57
CA GLY A 61 -3.51 -4.50 -21.16
C GLY A 61 -2.16 -3.77 -21.09
N LYS A 62 -2.16 -2.46 -21.34
CA LYS A 62 -0.97 -1.61 -21.25
C LYS A 62 -0.45 -1.46 -19.82
N PHE A 63 -1.36 -1.35 -18.85
CA PHE A 63 -0.98 -1.33 -17.44
C PHE A 63 -0.16 -2.58 -17.05
N TRP A 64 -0.65 -3.77 -17.42
CA TRP A 64 0.04 -5.02 -17.11
C TRP A 64 1.36 -5.20 -17.87
N GLU A 65 1.47 -4.65 -19.08
CA GLU A 65 2.73 -4.63 -19.85
C GLU A 65 3.82 -3.86 -19.09
N VAL A 66 3.48 -2.66 -18.60
CA VAL A 66 4.40 -1.83 -17.80
C VAL A 66 4.76 -2.53 -16.50
N TRP A 67 3.78 -3.08 -15.78
CA TRP A 67 4.01 -3.82 -14.54
C TRP A 67 5.03 -4.95 -14.73
N LYS A 68 4.81 -5.83 -15.72
CA LYS A 68 5.74 -6.94 -16.03
C LYS A 68 7.13 -6.45 -16.44
N ARG A 69 7.20 -5.31 -17.14
CA ARG A 69 8.48 -4.73 -17.55
C ARG A 69 9.28 -4.22 -16.35
N LEU A 70 8.62 -3.60 -15.37
CA LEU A 70 9.25 -3.19 -14.11
C LEU A 70 9.78 -4.42 -13.35
N GLU A 71 8.97 -5.46 -13.18
CA GLU A 71 9.41 -6.71 -12.52
C GLU A 71 10.65 -7.32 -13.18
N LYS A 72 10.69 -7.34 -14.51
CA LYS A 72 11.77 -7.99 -15.27
C LYS A 72 13.04 -7.15 -15.38
N SER A 73 12.90 -5.82 -15.45
CA SER A 73 13.96 -4.94 -15.96
C SER A 73 14.35 -3.82 -15.00
N TYR A 74 13.72 -3.71 -13.83
CA TYR A 74 14.11 -2.72 -12.84
C TYR A 74 15.51 -3.05 -12.30
N VAL A 75 16.33 -2.00 -12.15
CA VAL A 75 17.78 -2.11 -11.88
C VAL A 75 18.06 -2.85 -10.57
N ASP A 76 17.19 -2.68 -9.58
CA ASP A 76 17.31 -3.28 -8.26
C ASP A 76 15.99 -3.98 -7.87
N PRO A 77 15.79 -5.25 -8.30
CA PRO A 77 14.55 -5.99 -8.03
C PRO A 77 14.24 -6.14 -6.54
N THR A 78 15.24 -6.04 -5.66
CA THR A 78 15.04 -6.16 -4.20
C THR A 78 14.28 -4.98 -3.60
N LYS A 79 14.21 -3.86 -4.32
CA LYS A 79 13.46 -2.67 -3.93
C LYS A 79 12.03 -2.65 -4.45
N LEU A 80 11.59 -3.67 -5.18
CA LEU A 80 10.21 -3.77 -5.63
C LEU A 80 9.32 -4.13 -4.44
N ASP A 81 8.45 -3.20 -4.07
CA ASP A 81 7.38 -3.43 -3.10
C ASP A 81 6.03 -3.40 -3.85
N TYR A 82 5.43 -4.57 -4.02
CA TYR A 82 4.18 -4.72 -4.75
C TYR A 82 3.00 -3.97 -4.11
N ALA A 83 3.02 -3.78 -2.78
CA ALA A 83 2.00 -3.00 -2.10
C ALA A 83 2.14 -1.52 -2.46
N GLN A 84 3.37 -0.99 -2.41
CA GLN A 84 3.65 0.39 -2.81
C GLN A 84 3.36 0.63 -4.29
N MET A 85 3.70 -0.31 -5.18
CA MET A 85 3.36 -0.21 -6.60
C MET A 85 1.84 -0.14 -6.82
N THR A 86 1.08 -0.93 -6.05
CA THR A 86 -0.39 -0.94 -6.13
C THR A 86 -0.97 0.38 -5.63
N TRP A 87 -0.53 0.87 -4.46
CA TRP A 87 -1.01 2.13 -3.90
C TRP A 87 -0.63 3.31 -4.79
N GLY A 88 0.59 3.37 -5.30
CA GLY A 88 1.01 4.41 -6.25
C GLY A 88 0.19 4.42 -7.55
N ALA A 89 -0.21 3.25 -8.04
CA ALA A 89 -1.13 3.18 -9.19
C ALA A 89 -2.53 3.74 -8.87
N MET A 90 -3.05 3.47 -7.66
CA MET A 90 -4.33 4.02 -7.20
C MET A 90 -4.26 5.53 -6.96
N GLU A 91 -3.15 6.03 -6.41
CA GLU A 91 -2.88 7.46 -6.27
C GLU A 91 -2.83 8.16 -7.63
N GLY A 92 -2.09 7.61 -8.59
CA GLY A 92 -2.03 8.15 -9.94
C GLY A 92 -3.38 8.16 -10.64
N LEU A 93 -4.22 7.14 -10.40
CA LEU A 93 -5.59 7.09 -10.89
C LEU A 93 -6.44 8.24 -10.31
N ALA A 94 -6.37 8.49 -9.00
CA ALA A 94 -7.07 9.61 -8.38
C ALA A 94 -6.58 10.96 -8.91
N GLN A 95 -5.26 11.14 -9.03
CA GLN A 95 -4.64 12.36 -9.55
C GLN A 95 -5.03 12.65 -11.02
N SER A 96 -5.32 11.62 -11.81
CA SER A 96 -5.71 11.78 -13.22
C SER A 96 -7.00 12.60 -13.43
N LEU A 97 -7.81 12.75 -12.37
CA LEU A 97 -9.03 13.55 -12.39
C LEU A 97 -8.75 15.06 -12.34
N GLY A 98 -7.52 15.48 -12.02
CA GLY A 98 -7.13 16.89 -11.96
C GLY A 98 -7.77 17.69 -10.81
N ASP A 99 -8.53 17.03 -9.93
CA ASP A 99 -9.11 17.63 -8.74
C ASP A 99 -8.13 17.45 -7.56
N PRO A 100 -7.56 18.55 -7.03
CA PRO A 100 -6.59 18.49 -5.94
C PRO A 100 -7.17 17.95 -4.63
N TYR A 101 -8.50 17.89 -4.49
CA TYR A 101 -9.17 17.34 -3.30
C TYR A 101 -9.55 15.86 -3.47
N THR A 102 -9.48 15.30 -4.68
CA THR A 102 -9.73 13.88 -4.92
C THR A 102 -8.43 13.10 -4.79
N GLN A 103 -8.30 12.34 -3.70
CA GLN A 103 -7.06 11.64 -3.36
C GLN A 103 -7.33 10.24 -2.81
N TYR A 104 -6.45 9.31 -3.15
CA TYR A 104 -6.40 7.99 -2.53
C TYR A 104 -5.52 8.05 -1.27
N LEU A 105 -5.95 7.45 -0.17
CA LEU A 105 -5.19 7.38 1.08
C LEU A 105 -4.68 5.95 1.30
N PRO A 106 -3.37 5.69 1.14
CA PRO A 106 -2.77 4.41 1.52
C PRO A 106 -2.94 4.13 3.02
N PRO A 107 -2.79 2.88 3.49
CA PRO A 107 -3.09 2.50 4.87
C PRO A 107 -2.42 3.36 5.94
N LYS A 108 -1.18 3.80 5.71
CA LYS A 108 -0.45 4.69 6.64
C LYS A 108 -1.09 6.08 6.73
N GLU A 109 -1.42 6.68 5.60
CA GLU A 109 -2.05 8.01 5.54
C GLU A 109 -3.48 7.96 6.05
N ASN A 110 -4.22 6.91 5.70
CA ASN A 110 -5.58 6.67 6.22
C ASN A 110 -5.56 6.51 7.74
N LYS A 111 -4.58 5.81 8.31
CA LYS A 111 -4.43 5.70 9.77
C LYS A 111 -4.21 7.08 10.41
N ALA A 112 -3.31 7.88 9.85
CA ALA A 112 -3.05 9.24 10.34
C ALA A 112 -4.29 10.14 10.25
N ALA A 113 -5.04 10.07 9.15
CA ALA A 113 -6.30 10.80 9.01
C ALA A 113 -7.34 10.38 10.07
N ASN A 114 -7.43 9.09 10.38
CA ASN A 114 -8.30 8.60 11.46
C ASN A 114 -7.83 9.07 12.84
N GLU A 115 -6.52 9.16 13.10
CA GLU A 115 -5.98 9.70 14.35
C GLU A 115 -6.36 11.18 14.54
N ASP A 116 -6.41 11.96 13.45
CA ASP A 116 -6.87 13.36 13.47
C ASP A 116 -8.35 13.50 13.82
N LEU A 117 -9.20 12.66 13.23
CA LEU A 117 -10.63 12.63 13.52
C LEU A 117 -10.90 12.28 14.98
N ASN A 118 -10.00 11.50 15.60
CA ASN A 118 -10.02 11.17 17.01
C ASN A 118 -9.36 12.24 17.90
N GLY A 119 -8.96 13.39 17.34
CA GLY A 119 -8.41 14.54 18.07
C GLY A 119 -6.96 14.37 18.53
N THR A 120 -6.21 13.40 17.99
CA THR A 120 -4.81 13.18 18.36
C THR A 120 -3.90 13.66 17.24
N PHE A 121 -3.55 14.94 17.23
CA PHE A 121 -2.60 15.47 16.26
C PHE A 121 -1.74 16.59 16.84
N PHE A 122 -0.47 16.63 16.41
CA PHE A 122 0.52 17.63 16.80
C PHE A 122 1.29 18.11 15.56
N GLY A 123 1.62 19.39 15.51
CA GLY A 123 2.33 20.01 14.40
C GLY A 123 2.50 21.52 14.60
N VAL A 124 2.89 22.21 13.52
CA VAL A 124 3.21 23.66 13.54
C VAL A 124 1.98 24.59 13.60
N GLY A 125 0.77 24.04 13.40
CA GLY A 125 -0.50 24.75 13.51
C GLY A 125 -0.84 25.62 12.29
N ILE A 126 -0.82 25.02 11.10
CA ILE A 126 -1.21 25.66 9.83
C ILE A 126 -2.35 24.83 9.22
N GLU A 127 -3.40 25.51 8.77
CA GLU A 127 -4.37 24.93 7.86
C GLU A 127 -3.80 24.97 6.45
N LEU A 128 -3.64 23.79 5.85
CA LEU A 128 -3.07 23.61 4.52
C LEU A 128 -4.17 23.43 3.48
N GLY A 129 -3.91 23.93 2.29
CA GLY A 129 -4.76 23.75 1.13
C GLY A 129 -3.98 24.00 -0.14
N TYR A 130 -4.71 24.21 -1.24
CA TYR A 130 -4.09 24.55 -2.51
C TYR A 130 -4.51 25.94 -2.95
N LYS A 131 -3.56 26.66 -3.55
CA LYS A 131 -3.79 27.89 -4.29
C LYS A 131 -3.14 27.72 -5.66
N GLU A 132 -3.95 27.80 -6.72
CA GLU A 132 -3.48 27.59 -8.10
C GLU A 132 -2.69 26.27 -8.25
N GLN A 133 -3.24 25.17 -7.71
CA GLN A 133 -2.62 23.82 -7.72
C GLN A 133 -1.28 23.73 -6.95
N THR A 134 -0.89 24.77 -6.23
CA THR A 134 0.31 24.79 -5.38
C THR A 134 -0.07 24.72 -3.92
N LEU A 135 0.67 23.95 -3.13
CA LEU A 135 0.45 23.85 -1.69
C LEU A 135 0.58 25.24 -1.05
N ALA A 136 -0.40 25.60 -0.23
CA ALA A 136 -0.48 26.91 0.39
C ALA A 136 -0.99 26.84 1.83
N ALA A 137 -0.57 27.80 2.65
CA ALA A 137 -1.16 28.06 3.96
C ALA A 137 -2.50 28.79 3.75
N ILE A 138 -3.62 28.14 4.07
CA ILE A 138 -4.93 28.79 4.06
C ILE A 138 -5.01 29.78 5.22
N ALA A 139 -4.67 29.32 6.43
CA ALA A 139 -4.57 30.17 7.61
C ALA A 139 -3.65 29.55 8.67
N PRO A 140 -2.84 30.34 9.39
CA PRO A 140 -2.23 29.88 10.63
C PRO A 140 -3.29 29.78 11.74
N ILE A 141 -3.14 28.82 12.64
CA ILE A 141 -3.99 28.73 13.84
C ILE A 141 -3.54 29.79 14.85
N ALA A 142 -4.47 30.48 15.50
CA ALA A 142 -4.15 31.49 16.51
C ALA A 142 -3.33 30.89 17.67
N ASN A 143 -2.30 31.62 18.10
CA ASN A 143 -1.31 31.20 19.10
C ASN A 143 -0.50 29.94 18.73
N SER A 144 -0.43 29.58 17.45
CA SER A 144 0.39 28.46 16.97
C SER A 144 1.86 28.85 16.78
N PRO A 145 2.79 27.86 16.70
CA PRO A 145 4.16 28.09 16.25
C PRO A 145 4.23 28.80 14.90
N ALA A 146 3.37 28.45 13.94
CA ALA A 146 3.37 29.04 12.62
C ALA A 146 2.96 30.52 12.61
N GLU A 147 1.95 30.90 13.39
CA GLU A 147 1.57 32.31 13.54
C GLU A 147 2.73 33.13 14.15
N ARG A 148 3.38 32.59 15.21
CA ARG A 148 4.56 33.24 15.82
C ARG A 148 5.75 33.35 14.86
N ALA A 149 5.88 32.40 13.94
CA ALA A 149 6.88 32.43 12.87
C ALA A 149 6.55 33.42 11.74
N GLY A 150 5.36 34.04 11.77
CA GLY A 150 4.94 35.03 10.80
C GLY A 150 4.33 34.47 9.52
N VAL A 151 3.92 33.20 9.51
CA VAL A 151 3.17 32.59 8.38
C VAL A 151 1.85 33.34 8.21
N LYS A 152 1.52 33.66 6.96
CA LYS A 152 0.29 34.37 6.60
C LYS A 152 -0.61 33.53 5.71
N ALA A 153 -1.90 33.87 5.74
CA ALA A 153 -2.87 33.32 4.80
C ALA A 153 -2.44 33.63 3.36
N GLY A 154 -2.41 32.60 2.52
CA GLY A 154 -2.03 32.67 1.12
C GLY A 154 -0.54 32.45 0.83
N ASP A 155 0.29 32.22 1.85
CA ASP A 155 1.70 31.87 1.64
C ASP A 155 1.83 30.53 0.92
N LEU A 156 2.68 30.47 -0.10
CA LEU A 156 2.98 29.23 -0.81
C LEU A 156 4.04 28.44 -0.06
N ILE A 157 3.78 27.15 0.12
CA ILE A 157 4.72 26.24 0.77
C ILE A 157 5.46 25.54 -0.35
N LEU A 158 6.70 25.95 -0.60
CA LEU A 158 7.50 25.45 -1.73
C LEU A 158 8.40 24.28 -1.34
N HIS A 159 8.86 24.23 -0.09
CA HIS A 159 9.75 23.20 0.44
C HIS A 159 9.37 22.85 1.87
N ILE A 160 9.56 21.59 2.25
CA ILE A 160 9.45 21.09 3.62
C ILE A 160 10.82 20.57 4.04
N LYS A 161 11.38 21.14 5.12
CA LYS A 161 12.68 20.76 5.66
C LYS A 161 12.56 20.32 7.12
N ASP A 162 13.13 19.16 7.44
CA ASP A 162 13.27 18.66 8.81
C ASP A 162 14.65 17.99 8.94
N GLU A 163 15.58 18.67 9.62
CA GLU A 163 16.96 18.20 9.77
C GLU A 163 17.06 16.92 10.62
N LYS A 164 16.15 16.71 11.57
CA LYS A 164 16.15 15.52 12.43
C LYS A 164 15.68 14.30 11.67
N LYS A 165 14.74 14.48 10.75
CA LYS A 165 14.21 13.41 9.88
C LYS A 165 14.93 13.31 8.54
N ALA A 166 15.97 14.13 8.31
CA ALA A 166 16.67 14.26 7.03
C ALA A 166 15.71 14.48 5.84
N VAL A 167 14.69 15.30 6.05
CA VAL A 167 13.70 15.67 5.03
C VAL A 167 14.12 16.99 4.40
N ASP A 168 14.22 17.00 3.08
CA ASP A 168 14.33 18.20 2.25
C ASP A 168 13.58 17.92 0.95
N LEU A 169 12.31 18.34 0.90
CA LEU A 169 11.37 17.96 -0.15
C LEU A 169 10.77 19.19 -0.80
N ASP A 170 10.84 19.25 -2.13
CA ASP A 170 10.03 20.16 -2.94
C ASP A 170 8.56 19.70 -2.89
N THR A 171 7.63 20.64 -2.76
CA THR A 171 6.21 20.35 -2.56
C THR A 171 5.39 20.37 -3.85
N ARG A 172 6.01 20.59 -5.01
CA ARG A 172 5.26 20.59 -6.28
C ARG A 172 4.69 19.22 -6.56
N GLY A 173 3.38 19.16 -6.81
CA GLY A 173 2.65 17.91 -7.03
C GLY A 173 2.54 17.03 -5.79
N MET A 174 2.95 17.51 -4.61
CA MET A 174 2.79 16.79 -3.35
C MET A 174 1.32 16.84 -2.92
N SER A 175 0.80 15.69 -2.49
CA SER A 175 -0.55 15.60 -1.95
C SER A 175 -0.64 16.28 -0.57
N LEU A 176 -1.83 16.78 -0.20
CA LEU A 176 -2.06 17.36 1.13
C LEU A 176 -1.72 16.37 2.28
N PRO A 177 -2.21 15.13 2.29
CA PRO A 177 -1.88 14.13 3.30
C PRO A 177 -0.38 13.86 3.40
N THR A 178 0.32 13.76 2.27
CA THR A 178 1.77 13.56 2.25
C THR A 178 2.48 14.76 2.86
N ALA A 179 2.14 15.99 2.46
CA ALA A 179 2.70 17.22 3.03
C ALA A 179 2.45 17.32 4.54
N VAL A 180 1.22 17.05 4.97
CA VAL A 180 0.82 16.99 6.38
C VAL A 180 1.67 15.97 7.13
N SER A 181 1.91 14.78 6.57
CA SER A 181 2.71 13.74 7.22
C SER A 181 4.16 14.15 7.48
N HIS A 182 4.74 15.00 6.63
CA HIS A 182 6.10 15.52 6.79
C HIS A 182 6.17 16.70 7.77
N ILE A 183 5.13 17.55 7.79
CA ILE A 183 5.04 18.71 8.68
C ILE A 183 4.69 18.28 10.12
N ARG A 184 4.03 17.14 10.30
CA ARG A 184 3.70 16.60 11.62
C ARG A 184 4.93 16.10 12.37
N GLY A 185 4.85 16.18 13.68
CA GLY A 185 5.87 15.70 14.61
C GLY A 185 5.26 15.40 15.97
N ASP A 186 6.10 14.90 16.87
CA ASP A 186 5.67 14.65 18.24
C ASP A 186 5.29 15.95 18.95
N LYS A 187 4.43 15.84 19.97
CA LYS A 187 4.02 16.99 20.78
C LYS A 187 5.24 17.76 21.29
N GLY A 188 5.30 19.06 21.00
CA GLY A 188 6.36 19.94 21.46
C GLY A 188 7.62 19.94 20.59
N THR A 189 7.60 19.23 19.45
CA THR A 189 8.62 19.38 18.42
C THR A 189 8.23 20.49 17.43
N ILE A 190 9.23 21.27 17.03
CA ILE A 190 9.17 22.29 15.97
C ILE A 190 10.25 21.93 14.97
#